data_AF-A0A3D5CWA1-F1
#
_entry.id   AF-A0A3D5CWA1-F1
#
_cell.length_a   1.000
_cell.length_b   1.000
_cell.length_c   1.000
_cell.angle_alpha   90.00
_cell.angle_beta   90.00
_cell.angle_gamma   90.00
#
_symmetry.space_group_name_H-M   'P 1'
#
loop_
_entity.id
_entity.type
_entity.pdbx_description
1 polymer ?
#
loop_
_entity_poly.entity_id
_entity_poly.type
_entity_poly.pdbx_seq_one_letter_code
_entity_poly.pdbx_strand_id
1 'polypeptide(L)' 'IGIPAEKLAEIRKELAKGIDSDFSIGYGLYNVNKRLLLYYGNDQKPITIDSKYREGTTVTLMIPLSPKTIGGNKHV' A
#
# COMPACT_ATOMS: atom_id res chain seq x y z
N ILE A 1 -6.79 -20.20 5.33
CA ILE A 1 -6.37 -19.68 4.00
C ILE A 1 -7.38 -18.64 3.55
N GLY A 2 -6.92 -17.51 3.00
CA GLY A 2 -7.80 -16.39 2.62
C GLY A 2 -8.32 -15.55 3.79
N ILE A 3 -8.89 -14.39 3.46
CA ILE A 3 -9.35 -13.35 4.39
C ILE A 3 -10.89 -13.25 4.33
N PRO A 4 -11.61 -13.22 5.46
CA PRO A 4 -13.04 -12.93 5.48
C PRO A 4 -13.38 -11.60 4.81
N ALA A 5 -14.53 -11.53 4.14
CA ALA A 5 -14.90 -10.35 3.33
C ALA A 5 -14.93 -9.04 4.15
N GLU A 6 -15.41 -9.10 5.39
CA GLU A 6 -15.42 -7.96 6.33
C GLU A 6 -14.00 -7.47 6.64
N LYS A 7 -13.07 -8.38 6.91
CA LYS A 7 -11.68 -8.04 7.19
C LYS A 7 -10.95 -7.56 5.94
N LEU A 8 -11.26 -8.12 4.78
CA LEU A 8 -10.72 -7.67 3.49
C LEU A 8 -11.18 -6.24 3.16
N ALA A 9 -12.44 -5.92 3.44
CA ALA A 9 -12.97 -4.57 3.25
C ALA A 9 -12.30 -3.55 4.19
N GLU A 10 -12.08 -3.92 5.45
CA GLU A 10 -11.32 -3.11 6.41
C GLU A 10 -9.88 -2.84 5.90
N ILE A 11 -9.17 -3.89 5.47
CA ILE A 11 -7.80 -3.75 4.93
C ILE A 11 -7.78 -2.82 3.72
N ARG A 12 -8.73 -2.98 2.79
CA ARG A 12 -8.82 -2.13 1.59
C ARG A 12 -9.10 -0.67 1.94
N LYS A 13 -9.97 -0.42 2.92
CA LYS A 13 -10.28 0.93 3.41
C LYS A 13 -9.03 1.59 4.00
N GLU A 14 -8.23 0.85 4.77
CA GLU A 14 -7.01 1.38 5.37
C GLU A 14 -5.90 1.62 4.35
N LEU A 15 -5.70 0.72 3.38
CA LEU A 15 -4.76 0.95 2.28
C LEU A 15 -5.11 2.21 1.47
N ALA A 16 -6.41 2.49 1.31
CA ALA A 16 -6.90 3.68 0.61
C ALA A 16 -6.64 5.00 1.35
N LYS A 17 -6.38 4.97 2.66
CA LYS A 17 -5.95 6.17 3.41
C LYS A 17 -4.51 6.59 3.09
N GLY A 18 -3.74 5.71 2.44
CA GLY A 18 -2.37 6.01 2.04
C GLY A 18 -1.44 6.32 3.23
N ILE A 19 -0.80 7.49 3.22
CA ILE A 19 0.16 7.90 4.25
C ILE A 19 -0.51 8.18 5.60
N ASP A 20 -1.78 8.61 5.59
CA ASP A 20 -2.57 9.00 6.76
C ASP A 20 -3.24 7.80 7.46
N SER A 21 -2.78 6.58 7.16
CA SER A 21 -3.23 5.39 7.86
C SER A 21 -2.65 5.34 9.29
N ASP A 22 -3.54 5.47 10.28
CA ASP A 22 -3.25 5.30 11.72
C ASP A 22 -3.34 3.83 12.19
N PHE A 23 -3.41 2.88 11.25
CA PHE A 23 -3.75 1.50 11.55
C PHE A 23 -2.58 0.74 12.21
N SER A 24 -2.80 0.24 13.42
CA SER A 24 -1.76 -0.39 14.26
C SER A 24 -1.67 -1.91 14.16
N ILE A 25 -2.58 -2.58 13.43
CA ILE A 25 -2.64 -4.04 13.30
C ILE A 25 -2.45 -4.45 11.83
N GLY A 26 -1.36 -5.16 11.51
CA GLY A 26 -1.07 -5.63 10.14
C GLY A 26 0.16 -4.96 9.50
N TYR A 27 1.21 -4.73 10.29
CA TYR A 27 2.40 -3.94 9.95
C TYR A 27 3.02 -4.21 8.58
N GLY A 28 3.01 -5.45 8.09
CA GLY A 28 3.68 -5.80 6.84
C GLY A 28 3.16 -5.01 5.64
N LEU A 29 1.86 -5.10 5.36
CA LEU A 29 1.29 -4.53 4.13
C LEU A 29 1.22 -3.00 4.18
N TYR A 30 0.86 -2.42 5.33
CA TYR A 30 0.75 -0.97 5.49
C TYR A 30 2.10 -0.28 5.46
N ASN A 31 3.13 -0.84 6.10
CA ASN A 31 4.47 -0.26 6.07
C ASN A 31 5.06 -0.25 4.67
N VAL A 32 4.73 -1.26 3.86
CA VAL A 32 5.13 -1.31 2.45
C VAL A 32 4.34 -0.27 1.65
N ASN A 33 3.01 -0.20 1.81
CA ASN A 33 2.17 0.80 1.13
C ASN A 33 2.66 2.23 1.42
N LYS A 34 2.88 2.55 2.71
CA LYS A 34 3.37 3.86 3.15
C LYS A 34 4.74 4.20 2.57
N ARG A 35 5.68 3.25 2.56
CA ARG A 35 7.02 3.45 1.96
C ARG A 35 6.94 3.68 0.46
N LEU A 36 6.11 2.92 -0.24
CA LEU A 36 5.93 3.08 -1.69
C LEU A 36 5.33 4.44 -2.02
N LEU A 37 4.32 4.90 -1.28
CA LEU A 37 3.73 6.24 -1.46
C LEU A 37 4.75 7.36 -1.18
N LEU A 38 5.51 7.25 -0.08
CA LEU A 38 6.56 8.24 0.26
C LEU A 38 7.67 8.32 -0.79
N TYR A 39 8.03 7.19 -1.41
CA TYR A 39 9.13 7.13 -2.38
C TYR A 39 8.70 7.48 -3.80
N TYR A 40 7.50 7.06 -4.23
CA TYR A 40 7.04 7.20 -5.61
C TYR A 40 5.95 8.26 -5.82
N GLY A 41 5.33 8.78 -4.76
CA GLY A 41 4.24 9.74 -4.82
C GLY A 41 2.88 9.17 -4.38
N ASN A 42 1.99 10.08 -3.95
CA ASN A 42 0.69 9.75 -3.35
C ASN A 42 -0.44 9.54 -4.36
N ASP A 43 -0.20 9.81 -5.63
CA ASP A 43 -1.17 9.70 -6.72
C ASP A 43 -1.40 8.24 -7.19
N GLN A 44 -0.68 7.29 -6.61
CA GLN A 44 -0.69 5.88 -7.01
C GLN A 44 -1.40 4.99 -5.98
N LYS A 45 -1.88 3.83 -6.44
CA LYS A 45 -2.30 2.72 -5.57
C LYS A 45 -1.22 1.64 -5.61
N PRO A 46 -0.15 1.74 -4.80
CA PRO A 46 1.02 0.88 -4.98
C PRO A 46 0.77 -0.55 -4.50
N ILE A 47 -0.30 -0.80 -3.73
CA ILE A 47 -0.71 -2.14 -3.30
C ILE A 47 -2.20 -2.35 -3.55
N THR A 48 -2.55 -3.47 -4.15
CA THR A 48 -3.91 -4.02 -4.16
C THR A 48 -3.93 -5.42 -3.55
N ILE A 49 -5.08 -5.81 -3.00
CA ILE A 49 -5.26 -7.11 -2.36
C ILE A 49 -6.60 -7.72 -2.77
N ASP A 50 -6.53 -8.97 -3.21
CA ASP A 50 -7.67 -9.81 -3.55
C ASP A 50 -7.60 -11.09 -2.73
N SER A 51 -8.69 -11.48 -2.10
CA SER A 51 -8.71 -12.67 -1.29
C SER A 51 -10.09 -13.29 -1.28
N LYS A 52 -10.12 -14.62 -1.30
CA LYS A 52 -11.32 -15.40 -1.11
C LYS A 52 -11.12 -16.34 0.06
N TYR A 53 -12.03 -16.25 1.03
CA TYR A 53 -11.95 -17.03 2.26
C TYR A 53 -11.93 -18.53 1.94
N ARG A 54 -11.04 -19.26 2.59
CA ARG A 54 -10.73 -20.69 2.35
C ARG A 54 -10.12 -21.04 1.00
N GLU A 55 -9.78 -20.06 0.16
CA GLU A 55 -9.13 -20.29 -1.14
C GLU A 55 -7.74 -19.67 -1.21
N GLY A 56 -7.57 -18.44 -0.74
CA GLY A 56 -6.26 -17.79 -0.75
C GLY A 56 -6.30 -16.27 -0.79
N THR A 57 -5.12 -15.69 -0.92
CA THR A 57 -4.90 -14.24 -0.96
C THR A 57 -3.84 -13.94 -2.02
N THR A 58 -4.13 -12.99 -2.89
CA THR A 58 -3.20 -12.41 -3.86
C THR A 58 -2.96 -10.95 -3.46
N VAL A 59 -1.69 -10.56 -3.37
CA VAL A 59 -1.27 -9.18 -3.14
C VAL A 59 -0.50 -8.74 -4.37
N THR A 60 -0.92 -7.65 -5.00
CA THR A 60 -0.26 -7.08 -6.16
C THR A 60 0.43 -5.79 -5.76
N LEU A 61 1.70 -5.65 -6.12
CA LEU A 61 2.50 -4.45 -5.87
C LEU A 61 2.85 -3.80 -7.22
N MET A 62 2.66 -2.49 -7.32
CA MET A 62 3.01 -1.69 -8.50
C MET A 62 4.14 -0.72 -8.15
N ILE A 63 5.25 -0.81 -8.89
CA ILE A 63 6.43 0.01 -8.69
C ILE A 63 6.74 0.74 -10.02
N PRO A 64 6.78 2.09 -10.02
CA PRO A 64 7.22 2.86 -11.18
C PRO A 64 8.68 2.56 -11.54
N LEU A 65 8.98 2.47 -12.84
CA LEU A 65 10.33 2.17 -13.34
C LEU A 65 11.34 3.31 -13.09
N SER A 66 10.85 4.54 -12.88
CA SER A 66 11.66 5.70 -12.53
C SER A 66 11.08 6.37 -11.28
N PRO A 67 11.88 6.65 -10.24
CA PRO A 67 11.44 7.50 -9.15
C PRO A 67 10.98 8.85 -9.71
N LYS A 68 9.96 9.45 -9.10
CA LYS A 68 9.67 10.87 -9.37
C LYS A 68 10.94 11.62 -8.99
N THR A 69 11.65 12.20 -9.96
CA THR A 69 12.84 13.01 -9.70
C THR A 69 12.42 14.11 -8.74
N ILE A 70 12.68 13.95 -7.44
CA ILE A 70 12.56 15.05 -6.50
C ILE A 70 13.67 15.99 -6.91
N GLY A 71 13.31 17.12 -7.51
CA GLY A 71 14.25 18.17 -7.89
C GLY A 71 15.08 18.51 -6.66
N GLY A 72 16.31 18.00 -6.62
CA GLY A 72 17.27 18.36 -5.60
C GLY A 72 17.61 19.82 -5.79
N ASN A 73 17.09 20.68 -4.93
CA ASN A 73 17.75 21.94 -4.66
C ASN A 73 19.13 21.59 -4.14
N LYS A 74 20.15 21.84 -4.97
CA LYS A 74 21.54 21.94 -4.54
C LYS A 74 21.62 23.13 -3.58
N HIS A 75 21.57 22.86 -2.28
CA HIS A 75 22.14 23.78 -1.31
C HIS A 75 23.63 23.48 -1.21
N VAL A 76 24.39 24.19 -2.06
CA VAL A 76 25.77 24.60 -1.84
C VAL A 76 25.85 26.09 -2.15
#